data_AF-A0A7C3V6T1-F1
#
_entry.id   AF-A0A7C3V6T1-F1
#
_cell.length_a   1.000
_cell.length_b   1.000
_cell.length_c   1.000
_cell.angle_alpha   90.00
_cell.angle_beta   90.00
_cell.angle_gamma   90.00
#
_symmetry.space_group_name_H-M   'P 1'
#
loop_
_entity.id
_entity.type
_entity.pdbx_description
1 polymer ?
#
loop_
_entity_poly.entity_id
_entity_poly.type
_entity_poly.pdbx_seq_one_letter_code
_entity_poly.pdbx_strand_id
1 'polypeptide(L)'
;MSDIQVKSADQPKRTAKPLPLVLEIIPGQAGEGLVVVLEPGRYEGSSLRELCTEALNRTDYSIEERQILEDIQRQLQGGKLLCQGLDIDAPAPFFGTVEETEAGEAYLYVPVRAIKPQEGGCFP
;
A
#
# COMPACT_ATOMS: atom_id res chain seq x y z
N MET A 1 -53.42 9.49 -16.83
CA MET A 1 -52.97 9.23 -15.44
C MET A 1 -52.53 7.78 -15.38
N SER A 2 -51.27 7.38 -15.26
CA SER A 2 -49.98 8.04 -15.39
C SER A 2 -49.04 6.92 -15.85
N ASP A 3 -48.43 7.08 -17.02
CA ASP A 3 -47.32 6.25 -17.47
C ASP A 3 -46.11 6.51 -16.57
N ILE A 4 -45.70 5.52 -15.79
CA ILE A 4 -44.41 5.53 -15.10
C ILE A 4 -43.57 4.43 -15.74
N GLN A 5 -43.01 4.76 -16.90
CA GLN A 5 -41.74 4.22 -17.34
C GLN A 5 -40.64 4.99 -16.61
N VAL A 6 -39.99 4.38 -15.63
CA VAL A 6 -38.72 4.90 -15.10
C VAL A 6 -37.63 3.90 -15.43
N LYS A 7 -36.84 4.36 -16.41
CA LYS A 7 -35.58 3.86 -16.93
C LYS A 7 -34.75 3.03 -15.95
N SER A 8 -34.25 1.94 -16.49
CA SER A 8 -33.11 1.13 -16.08
C SER A 8 -32.06 1.91 -15.27
N ALA A 9 -31.85 1.49 -14.03
CA ALA A 9 -30.63 1.78 -13.30
C ALA A 9 -29.52 0.83 -13.79
N ASP A 10 -29.12 1.01 -15.05
CA ASP A 10 -27.84 0.53 -15.53
C ASP A 10 -26.79 1.51 -15.00
N GLN A 11 -26.41 1.34 -13.73
CA GLN A 11 -25.14 1.89 -13.29
C GLN A 11 -24.09 1.00 -13.96
N PRO A 12 -23.31 1.50 -14.95
CA PRO A 12 -22.08 0.82 -15.24
C PRO A 12 -21.31 0.84 -13.92
N LYS A 13 -21.11 -0.33 -13.31
CA LYS A 13 -19.94 -0.53 -12.45
C LYS A 13 -18.80 -0.05 -13.34
N ARG A 14 -18.30 1.16 -13.10
CA ARG A 14 -17.01 1.59 -13.60
C ARG A 14 -16.08 0.56 -12.99
N THR A 15 -15.86 -0.54 -13.69
CA THR A 15 -14.66 -1.34 -13.56
C THR A 15 -13.56 -0.36 -13.93
N ALA A 16 -13.15 0.44 -12.94
CA ALA A 16 -11.92 1.20 -13.02
C ALA A 16 -10.89 0.19 -13.48
N LYS A 17 -10.22 0.50 -14.60
CA LYS A 17 -9.13 -0.36 -15.05
C LYS A 17 -8.19 -0.52 -13.86
N PRO A 18 -7.83 -1.76 -13.49
CA PRO A 18 -6.92 -1.95 -12.37
C PRO A 18 -5.62 -1.20 -12.70
N LEU A 19 -5.24 -0.30 -11.80
CA LEU A 19 -4.04 0.53 -11.94
C LEU A 19 -2.83 -0.25 -11.42
N PRO A 20 -1.62 -0.02 -11.95
CA PRO A 20 -0.41 -0.50 -11.28
C PRO A 20 -0.36 0.03 -9.85
N LEU A 21 0.09 -0.81 -8.92
CA LEU A 21 0.28 -0.44 -7.52
C LEU A 21 1.77 -0.17 -7.26
N VAL A 22 2.07 1.01 -6.77
CA VAL A 22 3.38 1.37 -6.22
C VAL A 22 3.28 1.30 -4.69
N LEU A 23 3.87 0.26 -4.12
CA LEU A 23 3.97 0.05 -2.68
C LEU A 23 5.33 0.54 -2.20
N GLU A 24 5.36 1.46 -1.25
CA GLU A 24 6.61 1.91 -0.63
C GLU A 24 6.61 1.59 0.87
N ILE A 25 7.60 0.80 1.32
CA ILE A 25 7.75 0.46 2.74
C ILE A 25 8.89 1.29 3.33
N ILE A 26 8.57 2.23 4.22
CA ILE A 26 9.47 3.25 4.74
C ILE A 26 9.88 2.90 6.17
N PRO A 27 11.19 2.75 6.48
CA PRO A 27 11.65 2.49 7.84
C PRO A 27 11.56 3.74 8.71
N GLY A 28 10.77 3.67 9.79
CA GLY A 28 10.65 4.72 10.79
C GLY A 28 10.29 6.09 10.18
N GLN A 29 11.16 7.08 10.42
CA GLN A 29 11.03 8.45 9.93
C GLN A 29 11.93 8.74 8.71
N ALA A 30 12.42 7.70 8.01
CA ALA A 30 13.20 7.89 6.80
C ALA A 30 12.40 8.64 5.71
N GLY A 31 13.15 9.29 4.82
CA GLY A 31 12.63 10.00 3.65
C GLY A 31 12.41 9.11 2.43
N GLU A 32 12.99 7.91 2.43
CA GLU A 32 12.92 6.93 1.33
C GLU A 32 12.63 5.54 1.90
N GLY A 33 11.91 4.73 1.13
CA GLY A 33 11.56 3.35 1.45
C GLY A 33 11.88 2.35 0.35
N LEU A 34 11.59 1.09 0.64
CA LEU A 34 11.67 0.00 -0.31
C LEU A 34 10.46 0.06 -1.24
N VAL A 35 10.69 0.35 -2.52
CA VAL A 35 9.63 0.50 -3.52
C VAL A 35 9.42 -0.81 -4.27
N VAL A 36 8.17 -1.25 -4.37
CA VAL A 36 7.76 -2.41 -5.16
C VAL A 36 6.60 -2.02 -6.06
N VAL A 37 6.73 -2.30 -7.35
CA VAL A 37 5.67 -2.11 -8.34
C VAL A 37 4.98 -3.44 -8.59
N LEU A 38 3.66 -3.45 -8.44
CA LEU A 38 2.79 -4.60 -8.64
C LEU A 38 1.86 -4.34 -9.82
N GLU A 39 1.79 -5.29 -10.74
CA GLU A 39 0.93 -5.18 -11.91
C GLU A 39 -0.55 -5.26 -11.55
N PRO A 40 -1.44 -4.62 -12.35
CA PRO A 40 -2.87 -4.85 -12.30
C PRO A 40 -3.23 -6.35 -12.29
N GLY A 41 -4.09 -6.77 -11.38
CA GLY A 41 -4.50 -8.18 -11.20
C GLY A 41 -3.63 -8.99 -10.23
N ARG A 42 -2.50 -8.46 -9.75
CA ARG A 42 -1.65 -9.12 -8.76
C ARG A 42 -2.04 -8.84 -7.31
N TYR A 43 -2.69 -7.71 -7.02
CA TYR A 43 -2.82 -7.20 -5.64
C TYR A 43 -4.26 -7.13 -5.14
N GLU A 44 -5.24 -7.22 -6.03
CA GLU A 44 -6.65 -6.93 -5.76
C GLU A 44 -7.33 -8.00 -4.87
N GLY A 45 -6.71 -9.16 -4.71
CA GLY A 45 -7.16 -10.24 -3.83
C GLY A 45 -6.42 -10.34 -2.49
N SER A 46 -5.42 -9.49 -2.26
CA SER A 46 -4.54 -9.56 -1.10
C SER A 46 -4.76 -8.36 -0.17
N SER A 47 -4.62 -8.59 1.12
CA SER A 47 -4.48 -7.50 2.10
C SER A 47 -3.16 -6.77 1.89
N LEU A 48 -3.09 -5.50 2.31
CA LEU A 48 -1.84 -4.74 2.26
C LEU A 48 -0.73 -5.42 3.08
N ARG A 49 -1.08 -6.07 4.20
CA ARG A 49 -0.16 -6.91 4.99
C ARG A 49 0.49 -8.03 4.17
N GLU A 50 -0.29 -8.78 3.41
CA GLU A 50 0.22 -9.88 2.59
C GLU A 50 1.17 -9.35 1.52
N LEU A 51 0.81 -8.25 0.86
CA LEU A 51 1.65 -7.59 -0.15
C LEU A 51 2.98 -7.09 0.43
N CYS A 52 2.94 -6.45 1.61
CA CYS A 52 4.16 -6.05 2.31
C CYS A 52 5.00 -7.27 2.70
N THR A 53 4.38 -8.36 3.16
CA THR A 53 5.09 -9.58 3.56
C THR A 53 5.76 -10.23 2.35
N GLU A 54 5.07 -10.29 1.21
CA GLU A 54 5.65 -10.79 -0.05
C GLU A 54 6.84 -9.94 -0.48
N ALA A 55 6.69 -8.62 -0.48
CA ALA A 55 7.79 -7.69 -0.77
C ALA A 55 8.99 -7.97 0.13
N LEU A 56 8.82 -7.94 1.46
CA LEU A 56 9.93 -8.13 2.41
C LEU A 56 10.64 -9.50 2.32
N ASN A 57 9.99 -10.50 1.71
CA ASN A 57 10.55 -11.85 1.53
C ASN A 57 11.22 -12.05 0.16
N ARG A 58 11.17 -11.07 -0.74
CA ARG A 58 11.89 -11.14 -2.03
C ARG A 58 13.39 -11.16 -1.81
N THR A 59 14.10 -11.83 -2.71
CA THR A 59 15.56 -12.03 -2.61
C THR A 59 16.35 -11.29 -3.70
N ASP A 60 15.66 -10.70 -4.67
CA ASP A 60 16.21 -10.10 -5.89
C ASP A 60 16.55 -8.61 -5.76
N TYR A 61 16.83 -8.14 -4.54
CA TYR A 61 17.14 -6.75 -4.25
C TYR A 61 18.57 -6.34 -4.60
N SER A 62 18.71 -5.09 -5.05
CA SER A 62 19.98 -4.37 -5.20
C SER A 62 20.69 -4.20 -3.85
N ILE A 63 21.94 -3.72 -3.86
CA ILE A 63 22.70 -3.50 -2.61
C ILE A 63 22.03 -2.38 -1.78
N GLU A 64 21.57 -1.33 -2.43
CA GLU A 64 20.87 -0.19 -1.81
C GLU A 64 19.53 -0.64 -1.21
N GLU A 65 18.74 -1.38 -1.98
CA GLU A 65 17.44 -1.91 -1.52
C GLU A 65 17.59 -2.86 -0.33
N ARG A 66 18.68 -3.66 -0.30
CA ARG A 66 18.99 -4.53 0.84
C ARG A 66 19.27 -3.74 2.11
N GLN A 67 19.96 -2.60 2.02
CA GLN A 67 20.22 -1.75 3.18
C GLN A 67 18.90 -1.20 3.75
N ILE A 68 17.99 -0.76 2.88
CA ILE A 68 16.65 -0.31 3.28
C ILE A 68 15.86 -1.47 3.91
N LEU A 69 15.92 -2.66 3.32
CA LEU A 69 15.27 -3.86 3.86
C LEU A 69 15.78 -4.21 5.25
N GLU A 70 17.10 -4.15 5.48
CA GLU A 70 17.70 -4.39 6.79
C GLU A 70 17.19 -3.37 7.83
N ASP A 71 17.07 -2.09 7.45
CA ASP A 71 16.54 -1.05 8.32
C ASP A 71 15.05 -1.27 8.63
N ILE A 72 14.25 -1.66 7.63
CA ILE A 72 12.84 -2.04 7.84
C ILE A 72 12.76 -3.20 8.83
N GLN A 73 13.55 -4.25 8.63
CA GLN A 73 13.56 -5.42 9.52
C GLN A 73 13.92 -5.03 10.96
N ARG A 74 14.89 -4.12 11.16
CA ARG A 74 15.22 -3.58 12.49
C ARG A 74 14.05 -2.84 13.12
N GLN A 75 13.31 -2.03 12.36
CA GLN A 75 12.11 -1.36 12.89
C GLN A 75 11.00 -2.35 13.27
N LEU A 76 10.89 -3.45 12.53
CA LEU A 76 9.87 -4.48 12.78
C LEU A 76 10.20 -5.43 13.93
N GLN A 77 11.41 -5.38 14.51
CA GLN A 77 11.74 -6.14 15.72
C GLN A 77 10.92 -5.63 16.92
N GLY A 78 9.79 -6.29 17.17
CA GLY A 78 8.79 -5.85 18.13
C GLY A 78 7.86 -4.74 17.61
N GLY A 79 8.13 -4.19 16.42
CA GLY A 79 7.35 -3.13 15.79
C GLY A 79 6.18 -3.61 14.95
N LYS A 80 5.61 -2.70 14.17
CA LYS A 80 4.53 -3.00 13.24
C LYS A 80 4.55 -2.13 11.98
N LEU A 81 3.87 -2.61 10.96
CA LEU A 81 3.58 -1.85 9.74
C LEU A 81 2.28 -1.08 9.92
N LEU A 82 2.29 0.20 9.56
CA LEU A 82 1.13 1.07 9.57
C LEU A 82 1.02 1.83 8.26
N CYS A 83 -0.21 2.07 7.81
CA CYS A 83 -0.48 2.99 6.72
C CYS A 83 -1.44 4.07 7.23
N GLN A 84 -1.08 5.34 7.09
CA GLN A 84 -1.88 6.48 7.58
C GLN A 84 -2.29 6.36 9.07
N GLY A 85 -1.45 5.73 9.91
CA GLY A 85 -1.72 5.50 11.33
C GLY A 85 -2.64 4.30 11.65
N LEU A 86 -3.09 3.57 10.64
CA LEU A 86 -3.97 2.40 10.75
C LEU A 86 -3.20 1.10 10.51
N ASP A 87 -3.71 0.00 11.08
CA ASP A 87 -3.21 -1.34 10.76
C ASP A 87 -3.57 -1.71 9.31
N ILE A 88 -2.68 -2.46 8.65
CA ILE A 88 -2.70 -2.69 7.20
C ILE A 88 -3.45 -3.97 6.78
N ASP A 89 -4.53 -4.29 7.48
CA ASP A 89 -5.31 -5.53 7.24
C ASP A 89 -6.35 -5.38 6.13
N ALA A 90 -6.57 -4.16 5.63
CA ALA A 90 -7.44 -3.88 4.48
C ALA A 90 -6.69 -3.95 3.13
N PRO A 91 -7.41 -4.07 2.00
CA PRO A 91 -6.81 -4.07 0.66
C PRO A 91 -6.10 -2.75 0.31
N ALA A 92 -5.10 -2.79 -0.57
CA ALA A 92 -4.32 -1.62 -0.98
C ALA A 92 -5.15 -0.39 -1.43
N PRO A 93 -6.24 -0.53 -2.22
CA PRO A 93 -7.07 0.62 -2.61
C PRO A 93 -7.74 1.38 -1.46
N PHE A 94 -7.84 0.79 -0.27
CA PHE A 94 -8.36 1.49 0.92
C PHE A 94 -7.39 2.57 1.42
N PHE A 95 -6.09 2.36 1.21
CA PHE A 95 -5.03 3.21 1.71
C PHE A 95 -4.37 4.07 0.63
N GLY A 96 -4.54 3.71 -0.63
CA GLY A 96 -3.79 4.30 -1.73
C GLY A 96 -4.37 5.61 -2.26
N THR A 97 -3.47 6.43 -2.77
CA THR A 97 -3.78 7.65 -3.53
C THR A 97 -3.50 7.40 -5.00
N VAL A 98 -4.38 7.83 -5.90
CA VAL A 98 -4.08 7.78 -7.34
C VAL A 98 -3.18 8.95 -7.71
N GLU A 99 -2.04 8.63 -8.29
CA GLU A 99 -1.06 9.59 -8.80
C GLU A 99 -0.82 9.39 -10.29
N GLU A 100 -0.14 10.34 -10.93
CA GLU A 100 0.16 10.35 -12.35
C GLU A 100 1.68 10.53 -12.56
N THR A 101 2.27 9.73 -13.43
CA THR A 101 3.68 9.89 -13.83
C THR A 101 3.84 11.14 -14.71
N GLU A 102 5.09 11.57 -14.92
CA GLU A 102 5.38 12.67 -15.86
C GLU A 102 4.90 12.38 -17.30
N ALA A 103 4.73 11.11 -17.66
CA ALA A 103 4.24 10.67 -18.97
C ALA A 103 2.71 10.61 -19.06
N GLY A 104 1.97 10.93 -17.99
CA GLY A 104 0.50 10.88 -17.96
C GLY A 104 -0.08 9.52 -17.60
N GLU A 105 0.72 8.61 -17.01
CA GLU A 105 0.27 7.27 -16.64
C GLU A 105 -0.18 7.23 -15.18
N ALA A 106 -1.43 6.82 -14.94
CA ALA A 106 -1.97 6.73 -13.59
C ALA A 106 -1.52 5.46 -12.86
N TYR A 107 -1.22 5.59 -11.57
CA TYR A 107 -0.88 4.48 -10.68
C TYR A 107 -1.47 4.70 -9.28
N LEU A 108 -1.63 3.62 -8.52
CA LEU A 108 -2.06 3.65 -7.12
C LEU A 108 -0.81 3.66 -6.22
N TYR A 109 -0.58 4.74 -5.48
CA TYR A 109 0.54 4.85 -4.54
C TYR A 109 0.10 4.54 -3.11
N VAL A 110 0.84 3.67 -2.41
CA VAL A 110 0.58 3.28 -1.02
C VAL A 110 1.86 3.36 -0.18
N PRO A 111 1.98 4.36 0.71
CA PRO A 111 3.10 4.47 1.64
C PRO A 111 2.81 3.70 2.94
N VAL A 112 3.66 2.75 3.29
CA VAL A 112 3.59 1.96 4.53
C VAL A 112 4.79 2.27 5.40
N ARG A 113 4.57 2.57 6.68
CA ARG A 113 5.62 2.86 7.67
C ARG A 113 5.89 1.63 8.51
N ALA A 114 7.15 1.20 8.56
CA ALA A 114 7.63 0.24 9.55
C ALA A 114 8.05 1.01 10.82
N ILE A 115 7.33 0.83 11.93
CA ILE A 115 7.53 1.63 13.14
C ILE A 115 7.85 0.70 14.30
N LYS A 116 8.97 0.97 14.99
CA LYS A 116 9.30 0.31 16.26
C LYS A 116 8.34 0.70 17.39
N PRO A 117 8.21 -0.10 18.45
CA PRO A 117 7.49 0.31 19.66
C PRO A 117 8.06 1.61 20.21
N GLN A 118 7.18 2.48 20.69
CA GLN A 118 7.61 3.68 21.41
C GLN A 118 8.14 3.26 22.78
N GLU A 119 9.44 3.44 23.01
CA GLU A 119 10.06 3.30 24.32
C GLU A 119 9.84 4.61 25.09
N GLY A 120 8.90 4.64 26.04
CA GLY A 120 8.74 5.82 26.90
C GLY A 120 7.36 6.09 27.51
N GLY A 121 6.33 5.31 27.17
CA GLY A 121 5.00 5.46 27.77
C GLY A 121 4.87 4.80 29.14
N CYS A 122 5.63 5.21 30.15
CA CYS A 122 5.24 4.92 31.54
C CYS A 122 4.05 5.82 31.88
N PHE A 123 2.82 5.31 31.76
CA PHE A 123 1.69 5.91 32.45
C PHE A 123 1.88 5.68 33.96
N PRO A 124 1.90 6.72 34.80
CA PRO A 124 1.74 6.56 36.25
C PRO A 124 0.34 6.05 36.61
#